data_AF-A0A2D1UJZ1-F1
#
_entry.id   AF-A0A2D1UJZ1-F1
#
_cell.length_a   1.000
_cell.length_b   1.000
_cell.length_c   1.000
_cell.angle_alpha   90.00
_cell.angle_beta   90.00
_cell.angle_gamma   90.00
#
_symmetry.space_group_name_H-M   'P 1'
#
loop_
_entity.id
_entity.type
_entity.pdbx_description
1 polymer ?
#
loop_
_entity_poly.entity_id
_entity_poly.type
_entity_poly.pdbx_seq_one_letter_code
_entity_poly.pdbx_strand_id
1 'polypeptide(L)' 'ICIRGPEIMKGYINDPESTAATIDEEGWLHTGDVGYIDDDEEIFIVDRVKEIIKYKGFQ' A
#
# COMPACT_ATOMS: atom_id res chain seq x y z
N ILE A 1 0.33 -4.20 1.88
CA ILE A 1 0.05 -4.84 0.57
C ILE A 1 0.60 -3.94 -0.53
N CYS A 2 1.37 -4.50 -1.47
CA CYS A 2 1.88 -3.78 -2.63
C CYS A 2 1.46 -4.51 -3.91
N ILE A 3 1.11 -3.75 -4.95
CA ILE A 3 0.56 -4.30 -6.20
C ILE A 3 1.38 -3.77 -7.38
N ARG A 4 1.61 -4.62 -8.38
CA ARG A 4 2.27 -4.24 -9.63
C ARG A 4 1.60 -4.95 -10.80
N GLY A 5 1.26 -4.17 -11.82
CA GLY A 5 0.56 -4.66 -13.00
C GLY A 5 0.24 -3.54 -13.99
N PRO A 6 -0.28 -3.88 -15.18
CA PRO A 6 -0.65 -2.90 -16.22
C PRO A 6 -1.76 -1.93 -15.79
N GLU A 7 -2.53 -2.27 -14.76
CA GLU A 7 -3.61 -1.46 -14.19
C GLU A 7 -3.12 -0.32 -13.28
N ILE A 8 -1.84 -0.30 -12.90
CA ILE A 8 -1.28 0.72 -12.02
C ILE A 8 -1.19 2.07 -12.74
N MET A 9 -1.56 3.15 -12.04
CA MET A 9 -1.45 4.52 -12.56
C MET A 9 0.01 4.88 -12.91
N LYS A 10 0.20 5.83 -13.84
CA LYS A 10 1.55 6.33 -14.18
C LYS A 10 2.15 7.25 -13.12
N GLY A 11 1.33 7.73 -12.19
CA GLY A 11 1.69 8.72 -11.19
C GLY A 11 0.64 9.81 -11.05
N TYR A 12 0.89 10.72 -10.12
CA TYR A 12 0.08 11.91 -9.89
C TYR A 12 0.45 13.03 -10.88
N ILE A 13 -0.54 13.78 -11.34
CA ILE A 13 -0.32 14.88 -12.28
C ILE A 13 0.50 16.00 -11.63
N ASN A 14 1.61 16.38 -12.25
CA ASN A 14 2.54 17.42 -11.79
C ASN A 14 3.09 17.22 -10.37
N ASP A 15 3.05 15.99 -9.84
CA ASP A 15 3.55 15.69 -8.50
C ASP A 15 4.46 14.44 -8.53
N PRO A 16 5.71 14.61 -8.98
CA PRO A 16 6.67 13.52 -9.06
C PRO A 16 7.11 13.02 -7.67
N GLU A 17 7.07 13.87 -6.64
CA GLU A 17 7.47 13.51 -5.27
C GLU A 17 6.45 12.54 -4.65
N SER A 18 5.16 12.89 -4.68
CA SER A 18 4.10 11.99 -4.22
C SER A 18 4.06 10.70 -5.06
N THR A 19 4.38 10.80 -6.35
CA THR A 19 4.47 9.63 -7.24
C THR A 19 5.56 8.67 -6.77
N ALA A 20 6.79 9.17 -6.56
CA ALA A 20 7.91 8.35 -6.10
C ALA A 20 7.73 7.82 -4.68
N ALA A 21 6.96 8.53 -3.83
CA ALA A 21 6.59 8.06 -2.50
C ALA A 21 5.53 6.94 -2.53
N THR A 22 4.76 6.83 -3.62
CA THR A 22 3.65 5.87 -3.76
C THR A 22 4.02 4.67 -4.63
N ILE A 23 4.85 4.88 -5.66
CA ILE A 23 5.34 3.85 -6.58
C ILE A 23 6.87 3.85 -6.49
N ASP A 24 7.44 2.73 -6.09
CA ASP A 24 8.89 2.60 -5.94
C ASP A 24 9.62 2.35 -7.27
N GLU A 25 10.96 2.31 -7.21
CA GLU A 25 11.83 2.14 -8.37
C GLU A 25 11.64 0.79 -9.10
N GLU A 26 11.07 -0.21 -8.42
CA GLU A 26 10.75 -1.52 -9.00
C GLU A 26 9.31 -1.59 -9.59
N GLY A 27 8.57 -0.48 -9.47
CA GLY A 27 7.22 -0.31 -10.00
C GLY A 27 6.11 -0.83 -9.08
N TRP A 28 6.38 -1.08 -7.80
CA TRP A 28 5.33 -1.50 -6.86
C TRP A 28 4.56 -0.31 -6.32
N LEU A 29 3.24 -0.36 -6.42
CA LEU A 29 2.34 0.60 -5.79
C LEU A 29 2.10 0.21 -4.32
N HIS A 30 2.49 1.11 -3.42
CA HIS A 30 2.28 1.01 -1.98
C HIS A 30 0.86 1.48 -1.63
N THR A 31 -0.08 0.55 -1.56
CA THR A 31 -1.53 0.82 -1.38
C THR A 31 -1.89 1.54 -0.08
N GLY A 32 -1.04 1.40 0.94
CA GLY A 32 -1.32 1.81 2.32
C GLY A 32 -2.25 0.87 3.08
N ASP A 33 -2.59 -0.29 2.51
CA ASP A 33 -3.40 -1.33 3.16
C ASP A 33 -2.53 -2.34 3.91
N VAL A 34 -2.97 -2.69 5.11
CA VAL A 34 -2.48 -3.80 5.92
C VAL A 34 -3.38 -5.01 5.66
N GLY A 35 -2.77 -6.17 5.44
CA GLY A 35 -3.50 -7.40 5.22
C GLY A 35 -2.60 -8.62 5.27
N TYR A 36 -3.21 -9.78 5.11
CA TYR A 36 -2.54 -11.08 5.13
C TYR A 36 -3.10 -11.98 4.03
N ILE A 37 -2.35 -13.03 3.73
CA ILE A 37 -2.77 -14.13 2.85
C ILE A 37 -3.02 -15.31 3.78
N ASP A 38 -4.17 -15.97 3.62
CA ASP A 38 -4.49 -17.16 4.40
C ASP A 38 -3.96 -18.45 3.73
N ASP A 39 -4.28 -19.60 4.31
CA ASP A 39 -3.82 -20.91 3.82
C ASP A 39 -4.43 -21.29 2.46
N ASP A 40 -5.52 -20.62 2.04
CA ASP A 40 -6.23 -20.83 0.78
C ASP A 40 -5.78 -19.84 -0.32
N GLU A 41 -4.68 -19.11 -0.10
CA GLU A 41 -4.10 -18.10 -0.99
C GLU A 41 -5.02 -16.89 -1.26
N GLU A 42 -6.00 -16.65 -0.39
CA GLU A 42 -6.90 -15.50 -0.49
C GLU A 42 -6.32 -14.28 0.25
N ILE A 43 -6.50 -13.08 -0.32
CA ILE A 43 -5.99 -11.83 0.26
C ILE A 43 -7.08 -11.19 1.13
N PHE A 44 -6.75 -10.90 2.39
CA PHE A 44 -7.63 -10.21 3.33
C PHE A 44 -7.06 -8.84 3.71
N ILE A 45 -7.87 -7.80 3.55
CA ILE A 45 -7.55 -6.43 3.98
C ILE A 45 -8.06 -6.23 5.40
N VAL A 46 -7.18 -5.80 6.30
CA VAL A 46 -7.45 -5.69 7.74
C VAL A 46 -7.62 -4.22 8.15
N ASP A 47 -6.73 -3.33 7.69
CA ASP A 47 -6.74 -1.93 8.10
C ASP A 47 -5.93 -1.06 7.11
N ARG A 48 -5.94 0.26 7.32
CA ARG A 48 -5.07 1.23 6.65
C ARG A 48 -3.90 1.55 7.56
N VAL A 49 -2.68 1.56 7.01
CA VAL A 49 -1.44 1.89 7.75
C VAL A 49 -1.55 3.24 8.48
N LYS A 50 -2.28 4.22 7.92
CA LYS A 50 -2.45 5.56 8.50
C LYS A 50 -3.60 5.68 9.51
N GLU A 51 -4.55 4.74 9.54
CA GLU A 51 -5.75 4.80 10.39
C GLU A 51 -5.63 3.94 11.66
N ILE A 52 -4.47 3.31 11.90
CA ILE A 52 -4.22 2.52 13.10
C ILE A 52 -4.22 3.43 14.35
N ILE A 53 -5.21 3.26 15.22
CA ILE A 53 -5.31 3.97 16.50
C ILE A 53 -4.34 3.35 17.50
N LYS A 54 -3.30 4.09 17.88
CA LYS A 54 -2.33 3.68 18.91
C LYS A 54 -2.84 4.00 20.31
N TYR A 55 -3.18 2.97 21.09
CA TYR A 55 -3.46 3.13 22.52
C TYR A 55 -2.19 2.89 23.34
N LYS A 56 -1.75 3.90 24.11
CA LYS A 56 -0.57 3.85 25.01
C LYS A 56 0.78 3.49 24.35
N GLY A 57 0.91 3.64 23.03
CA GLY A 57 2.18 3.46 22.33
C GLY A 57 2.64 2.01 22.15
N PHE A 58 1.78 1.03 22.40
CA PHE A 58 2.06 -0.36 22.04
C PHE A 58 1.77 -0.59 20.56
N GLN A 59 2.64 -1.35 19.92
CA GLN A 59 2.52 -1.84 18.55
C GLN A 59 2.47 -3.36 18.58
#